data_AF-A0A933G7X0-F1
#
_entry.id   AF-A0A933G7X0-F1
#
_cell.length_a   1.000
_cell.length_b   1.000
_cell.length_c   1.000
_cell.angle_alpha   90.00
_cell.angle_beta   90.00
_cell.angle_gamma   90.00
#
_symmetry.space_group_name_H-M   'P 1'
#
loop_
_entity.id
_entity.type
_entity.pdbx_description
1 polymer ?
#
loop_
_entity_poly.entity_id
_entity_poly.type
_entity_poly.pdbx_seq_one_letter_code
_entity_poly.pdbx_strand_id
1 'polypeptide(L)'
;MGRSLDELRRDQEAILAAYRSERTAAQTVQPSSAAAVVHHGAGYGRVVEVVESDEDYGPHLLVMRQAWSGTPPVPTDAGPAALRCYPLPNRAVSDFNLDELVRFNVVPGAILVEPLPVG
;
A
#
# COMPACT_ATOMS: atom_id res chain seq x y z
N MET A 1 -41.97 -27.29 -12.10
CA MET A 1 -42.80 -26.14 -11.70
C MET A 1 -41.87 -24.95 -11.56
N GLY A 2 -41.87 -24.05 -12.55
CA GLY A 2 -41.03 -22.86 -12.54
C GLY A 2 -41.63 -21.81 -11.61
N ARG A 3 -40.79 -21.13 -10.82
CA ARG A 3 -41.22 -20.01 -9.99
C ARG A 3 -41.81 -18.92 -10.86
N SER A 4 -42.86 -18.26 -10.38
CA SER A 4 -43.46 -17.15 -11.12
C SER A 4 -42.51 -15.94 -11.13
N LEU A 5 -42.64 -15.07 -12.13
CA LEU A 5 -41.84 -13.84 -12.21
C LEU A 5 -42.03 -12.94 -10.98
N ASP A 6 -43.21 -12.97 -10.36
CA ASP A 6 -43.52 -12.18 -9.17
C ASP A 6 -42.85 -12.75 -7.91
N GLU A 7 -42.64 -14.06 -7.85
CA GLU A 7 -41.86 -14.70 -6.78
C GLU A 7 -40.38 -14.35 -6.90
N LEU A 8 -39.83 -14.40 -8.11
CA LEU A 8 -38.44 -14.02 -8.38
C LEU A 8 -38.18 -12.54 -8.04
N ARG A 9 -39.14 -11.66 -8.34
CA ARG A 9 -39.02 -10.23 -8.04
C ARG A 9 -39.03 -9.95 -6.54
N ARG A 10 -39.90 -10.65 -5.79
CA ARG A 10 -39.95 -10.58 -4.32
C ARG A 10 -38.67 -11.12 -3.68
N ASP A 11 -38.14 -12.23 -4.17
CA ASP A 11 -36.87 -12.78 -3.69
C ASP A 11 -35.71 -11.81 -3.93
N GLN A 12 -35.65 -11.17 -5.11
CA GLN A 12 -34.65 -10.15 -5.41
C GLN A 12 -34.72 -8.94 -4.47
N GLU A 13 -35.92 -8.44 -4.21
CA GLU A 13 -36.14 -7.31 -3.31
C GLU A 13 -35.75 -7.65 -1.87
N ALA A 14 -36.05 -8.86 -1.40
CA ALA A 14 -35.67 -9.34 -0.08
C ALA A 14 -34.14 -9.46 0.07
N ILE A 15 -33.44 -9.99 -0.94
CA ILE A 15 -31.98 -10.11 -0.94
C ILE A 15 -31.32 -8.72 -0.92
N LEU A 16 -31.80 -7.78 -1.75
CA LEU A 16 -31.26 -6.42 -1.79
C LEU A 16 -31.55 -5.66 -0.49
N ALA A 17 -32.69 -5.91 0.16
CA ALA A 17 -33.00 -5.33 1.47
C ALA A 17 -32.05 -5.85 2.55
N ALA A 18 -31.82 -7.17 2.61
CA ALA A 18 -30.88 -7.80 3.55
C ALA A 18 -29.46 -7.27 3.36
N TYR A 19 -28.98 -7.18 2.12
CA TYR A 19 -27.68 -6.64 1.79
C TYR A 19 -27.52 -5.17 2.22
N ARG A 20 -28.57 -4.35 2.06
CA ARG A 20 -28.56 -2.94 2.51
C ARG A 20 -28.56 -2.81 4.03
N SER A 21 -29.29 -3.67 4.74
CA SER A 21 -29.31 -3.64 6.22
C SER A 21 -27.99 -4.13 6.83
N GLU A 22 -27.35 -5.13 6.22
CA GLU A 22 -26.05 -5.64 6.65
C GLU A 22 -24.92 -4.64 6.37
N ARG A 23 -25.08 -3.79 5.35
CA ARG A 23 -24.16 -2.68 5.04
C ARG A 23 -24.35 -1.49 5.98
N THR A 24 -24.36 -1.76 7.28
CA THR A 24 -24.18 -0.76 8.33
C THR A 24 -22.80 -0.14 8.15
N ALA A 25 -22.80 1.14 7.77
CA ALA A 25 -21.66 2.02 7.50
C ALA A 25 -20.61 1.41 6.55
N ALA A 26 -20.67 1.80 5.27
CA ALA A 26 -19.45 1.81 4.46
C ALA A 26 -18.40 2.55 5.30
N GLN A 27 -17.32 1.86 5.69
CA GLN A 27 -16.17 2.52 6.25
C GLN A 27 -15.82 3.64 5.28
N THR A 28 -15.96 4.88 5.73
CA THR A 28 -15.51 6.03 4.97
C THR A 28 -14.01 5.83 4.80
N VAL A 29 -13.60 5.27 3.67
CA VAL A 29 -12.21 5.26 3.25
C VAL A 29 -11.87 6.73 3.10
N GLN A 30 -11.27 7.30 4.14
CA GLN A 30 -10.76 8.66 4.03
C GLN A 30 -9.68 8.61 2.97
N PRO A 31 -9.82 9.36 1.85
CA PRO A 31 -8.68 9.59 1.00
C PRO A 31 -7.63 10.25 1.89
N SER A 32 -6.48 9.61 2.07
CA SER A 32 -5.37 10.20 2.81
C SER A 32 -4.85 11.36 1.99
N SER A 33 -5.48 12.52 2.15
CA SER A 33 -5.11 13.77 1.52
C SER A 33 -3.82 14.25 2.16
N ALA A 34 -2.66 13.72 1.73
CA ALA A 34 -1.32 14.26 2.00
C ALA A 34 -1.06 14.79 3.44
N ALA A 35 -1.74 14.24 4.44
CA ALA A 35 -1.79 14.78 5.78
C ALA A 35 -1.10 13.81 6.72
N ALA A 36 0.13 14.18 7.08
CA ALA A 36 0.88 13.71 8.24
C ALA A 36 0.80 12.21 8.47
N VAL A 37 1.63 11.46 7.74
CA VAL A 37 2.11 10.17 8.24
C VAL A 37 2.79 10.47 9.59
N VAL A 38 2.11 10.16 10.69
CA VAL A 38 2.66 10.29 12.04
C VAL A 38 3.92 9.43 12.10
N HIS A 39 5.09 10.07 12.19
CA HIS A 39 6.40 9.44 12.06
C HIS A 39 6.67 8.47 13.23
N HIS A 40 6.26 7.21 13.10
CA HIS A 40 6.79 6.13 13.91
C HIS A 40 8.02 5.54 13.22
N GLY A 41 9.12 6.31 13.21
CA GLY A 41 10.41 5.89 12.64
C GLY A 41 10.51 6.05 11.12
N ALA A 42 11.16 7.13 10.68
CA ALA A 42 11.59 7.27 9.29
C ALA A 42 12.91 6.51 9.09
N GLY A 43 13.01 5.78 7.99
CA GLY A 43 14.22 5.10 7.56
C GLY A 43 14.48 5.37 6.09
N TYR A 44 15.59 4.84 5.60
CA TYR A 44 15.92 4.92 4.19
C TYR A 44 16.25 3.54 3.65
N GLY A 45 15.99 3.37 2.36
CA GLY A 45 16.24 2.13 1.67
C GLY A 45 16.57 2.32 0.20
N ARG A 46 16.88 1.20 -0.44
CA ARG A 46 17.10 1.07 -1.87
C ARG A 46 16.05 0.11 -2.42
N VAL A 47 15.39 0.47 -3.50
CA VAL A 47 14.46 -0.43 -4.20
C VAL A 47 15.28 -1.57 -4.81
N VAL A 48 15.01 -2.79 -4.38
CA VAL A 48 15.65 -4.00 -4.93
C VAL A 48 14.73 -4.76 -5.86
N GLU A 49 13.42 -4.54 -5.76
CA GLU A 49 12.43 -5.13 -6.66
C GLU A 49 11.19 -4.24 -6.77
N VAL A 50 10.64 -4.16 -7.99
CA VAL A 50 9.36 -3.53 -8.29
C VAL A 50 8.39 -4.64 -8.66
N VAL A 51 7.39 -4.87 -7.81
CA VAL A 51 6.40 -5.93 -8.01
C VAL A 51 5.10 -5.28 -8.51
N GLU A 52 4.82 -5.44 -9.80
CA GLU A 52 3.63 -4.85 -10.42
C GLU A 52 2.34 -5.62 -10.13
N SER A 53 2.44 -6.91 -9.82
CA SER A 53 1.31 -7.77 -9.51
C SER A 53 1.73 -8.90 -8.57
N ASP A 54 1.00 -9.05 -7.47
CA ASP A 54 1.13 -10.10 -6.47
C ASP A 54 -0.29 -10.47 -5.99
N GLU A 55 -0.61 -11.76 -5.93
CA GLU A 55 -1.96 -12.24 -5.62
C GLU A 55 -2.37 -11.95 -4.16
N ASP A 56 -1.41 -11.97 -3.24
CA ASP A 56 -1.66 -11.84 -1.80
C ASP A 56 -1.55 -10.38 -1.34
N TYR A 57 -0.67 -9.61 -1.98
CA TYR A 57 -0.25 -8.29 -1.47
C TYR A 57 -0.47 -7.15 -2.45
N GLY A 58 -0.85 -7.44 -3.69
CA GLY A 58 -0.99 -6.46 -4.75
C GLY A 58 0.34 -5.81 -5.15
N PRO A 59 0.30 -4.72 -5.95
CA PRO A 59 1.49 -4.01 -6.37
C PRO A 59 2.27 -3.44 -5.18
N HIS A 60 3.56 -3.74 -5.10
CA HIS A 60 4.42 -3.27 -4.01
C HIS A 60 5.89 -3.17 -4.43
N LEU A 61 6.72 -2.62 -3.55
CA LEU A 61 8.17 -2.56 -3.71
C LEU A 61 8.84 -3.44 -2.65
N LEU A 62 9.94 -4.09 -3.02
CA LEU A 62 10.87 -4.62 -2.04
C LEU A 62 12.01 -3.64 -1.85
N VAL A 63 12.20 -3.21 -0.61
CA VAL A 63 13.15 -2.16 -0.24
C VAL A 63 14.17 -2.70 0.75
N MET A 64 15.43 -2.71 0.35
CA MET A 64 16.54 -3.04 1.25
C MET A 64 16.89 -1.81 2.08
N ARG A 65 16.81 -1.93 3.41
CA ARG A 65 17.22 -0.86 4.33
C ARG A 65 18.65 -0.44 4.05
N GLN A 66 18.94 0.86 4.11
CA GLN A 66 20.28 1.41 3.96
C GLN A 66 20.75 2.08 5.25
N ALA A 67 22.05 1.99 5.52
CA ALA A 67 22.78 2.80 6.48
C ALA A 67 23.92 3.52 5.76
N TRP A 68 24.27 4.72 6.23
CA TRP A 68 25.39 5.48 5.70
C TRP A 68 26.61 5.31 6.59
N SER A 69 27.73 4.95 5.98
CA SER A 69 29.01 4.80 6.66
C SER A 69 30.13 5.44 5.84
N GLY A 70 31.28 5.71 6.46
CA GLY A 70 32.47 6.25 5.79
C GLY A 70 32.52 7.78 5.67
N THR A 71 33.56 8.28 4.98
CA THR A 71 33.77 9.70 4.67
C THR A 71 34.41 9.81 3.27
N PRO A 72 33.69 10.25 2.22
CA PRO A 72 32.29 10.67 2.24
C PRO A 72 31.31 9.51 2.55
N PRO A 73 30.09 9.81 3.05
CA PRO A 73 29.12 8.80 3.43
C PRO A 73 28.62 8.01 2.21
N VAL A 74 28.69 6.68 2.28
CA VAL A 74 28.23 5.76 1.24
C VAL A 74 27.07 4.92 1.78
N PRO A 75 25.95 4.78 1.04
CA PRO A 75 24.86 3.89 1.43
C PRO A 75 25.30 2.42 1.36
N THR A 76 24.93 1.65 2.38
CA THR A 76 25.22 0.23 2.51
C THR A 76 24.00 -0.51 3.04
N ASP A 77 23.78 -1.74 2.58
CA ASP A 77 22.66 -2.57 3.02
C ASP A 77 22.70 -2.78 4.55
N ALA A 78 21.59 -2.48 5.21
CA ALA A 78 21.44 -2.43 6.66
C ALA A 78 20.28 -3.31 7.12
N GLY A 79 20.42 -4.61 6.90
CA GLY A 79 19.45 -5.60 7.33
C GLY A 79 19.61 -6.92 6.58
N PRO A 80 19.03 -8.00 7.10
CA PRO A 80 19.14 -9.31 6.48
C PRO A 80 18.17 -9.52 5.32
N ALA A 81 17.12 -8.69 5.19
CA ALA A 81 16.05 -8.90 4.23
C ALA A 81 15.45 -7.58 3.73
N ALA A 82 14.95 -7.62 2.50
CA ALA A 82 14.16 -6.53 1.94
C ALA A 82 12.79 -6.46 2.64
N LEU A 83 12.31 -5.24 2.81
CA LEU A 83 11.00 -4.94 3.39
C LEU A 83 9.98 -4.75 2.28
N ARG A 84 8.77 -5.28 2.49
CA ARG A 84 7.63 -4.95 1.64
C ARG A 84 7.15 -3.54 1.96
N CYS A 85 7.15 -2.71 0.93
CA CYS A 85 6.78 -1.30 1.02
C CYS A 85 5.76 -0.95 -0.06
N TYR A 86 4.96 0.08 0.20
CA TYR A 86 3.95 0.60 -0.72
C TYR A 86 4.25 2.06 -1.05
N PRO A 87 4.06 2.48 -2.31
CA PRO A 87 4.08 3.89 -2.67
C PRO A 87 3.18 4.74 -1.77
N LEU A 88 3.54 6.01 -1.58
CA LEU A 88 2.58 6.97 -1.07
C LEU A 88 1.31 6.98 -1.95
N PRO A 89 0.13 7.30 -1.39
CA PRO A 89 -1.17 7.17 -2.09
C PRO A 89 -1.34 7.97 -3.39
N ASN A 90 -0.43 8.90 -3.67
CA ASN A 90 -0.38 9.69 -4.90
C ASN A 90 0.69 9.21 -5.90
N ARG A 91 1.24 8.00 -5.69
CA ARG A 91 2.27 7.38 -6.52
C ARG A 91 1.92 5.93 -6.83
N ALA A 92 2.41 5.45 -7.95
CA ALA A 92 2.35 4.06 -8.37
C ALA A 92 3.72 3.38 -8.19
N VAL A 93 3.75 2.04 -8.20
CA VAL A 93 5.01 1.29 -8.16
C VAL A 93 5.87 1.55 -9.40
N SER A 94 5.24 1.89 -10.53
CA SER A 94 5.90 2.28 -11.77
C SER A 94 6.63 3.63 -11.70
N ASP A 95 6.40 4.42 -10.64
CA ASP A 95 7.12 5.67 -10.42
C ASP A 95 8.52 5.46 -9.81
N PHE A 96 8.89 4.22 -9.52
CA PHE A 96 10.15 3.84 -8.89
C PHE A 96 10.99 2.96 -9.82
N ASN A 97 12.31 3.12 -9.74
CA ASN A 97 13.26 2.29 -10.47
C ASN A 97 14.03 1.36 -9.53
N LEU A 98 14.61 0.30 -10.08
CA LEU A 98 15.59 -0.51 -9.37
C LEU A 98 16.79 0.36 -8.95
N ASP A 99 17.34 0.04 -7.79
CA ASP A 99 18.44 0.76 -7.14
C ASP A 99 18.13 2.21 -6.73
N GLU A 100 16.89 2.67 -6.90
CA GLU A 100 16.48 3.99 -6.47
C GLU A 100 16.50 4.10 -4.94
N LEU A 101 17.10 5.18 -4.44
CA LEU A 101 17.09 5.50 -3.01
C LEU A 101 15.76 6.13 -2.62
N VAL A 102 15.14 5.56 -1.59
CA VAL A 102 13.83 5.96 -1.09
C VAL A 102 13.89 6.26 0.40
N ARG A 103 13.04 7.18 0.84
CA ARG A 103 12.68 7.31 2.25
C ARG A 103 11.47 6.43 2.51
N PHE A 104 11.49 5.68 3.60
CA PHE A 104 10.31 4.92 4.03
C PHE A 104 9.86 5.33 5.43
N ASN A 105 8.56 5.24 5.66
CA ASN A 105 7.91 5.51 6.93
C ASN A 105 7.10 4.29 7.36
N VAL A 106 7.30 3.85 8.59
CA VAL A 106 6.51 2.74 9.14
C VAL A 106 5.20 3.29 9.71
N VAL A 107 4.08 2.76 9.25
CA VAL A 107 2.74 3.06 9.75
C VAL A 107 2.07 1.78 10.27
N PRO A 108 1.04 1.88 11.12
CA PRO A 108 0.29 0.69 11.52
C PRO A 108 -0.23 -0.07 10.30
N GLY A 109 0.28 -1.29 10.07
CA GLY A 109 -0.16 -2.19 9.01
C GLY A 109 0.56 -2.07 7.67
N ALA A 110 1.43 -1.07 7.45
CA ALA A 110 2.16 -0.91 6.19
C ALA A 110 3.47 -0.15 6.34
N ILE A 111 4.33 -0.23 5.34
CA ILE A 111 5.51 0.62 5.20
C ILE A 111 5.32 1.45 3.94
N LEU A 112 5.31 2.77 4.08
CA LEU A 112 5.10 3.69 2.96
C LEU A 112 6.42 4.25 2.46
N VAL A 113 6.58 4.38 1.14
CA VAL A 113 7.80 4.93 0.52
C VAL A 113 7.54 6.15 -0.32
N GLU A 114 8.56 7.01 -0.36
CA GLU A 114 8.66 8.13 -1.28
C GLU A 114 10.08 8.26 -1.83
N PRO A 115 10.25 8.79 -3.06
CA PRO A 115 11.57 9.05 -3.62
C PRO A 115 12.37 9.98 -2.72
N LEU A 116 13.66 9.69 -2.55
CA LEU A 116 14.55 10.61 -1.86
C LEU A 116 14.76 11.86 -2.75
N PRO A 117 14.51 13.09 -2.25
CA PRO A 117 14.76 14.28 -3.05
C PRO A 117 16.25 14.38 -3.39
N VAL A 118 16.56 14.39 -4.68
CA VAL A 118 17.88 14.77 -5.19
C VAL A 118 18.02 16.28 -5.01
N GLY A 119 18.92 16.69 -4.11
CA GLY A 119 19.33 18.08 -3.91
C GLY A 119 20.34 18.56 -4.92
#